data_AF-A0A963BEJ0-F1
#
_entry.id   AF-A0A963BEJ0-F1
#
_cell.length_a   1.000
_cell.length_b   1.000
_cell.length_c   1.000
_cell.angle_alpha   90.00
_cell.angle_beta   90.00
_cell.angle_gamma   90.00
#
_symmetry.space_group_name_H-M   'P 1'
#
loop_
_entity.id
_entity.type
_entity.pdbx_description
1 polymer ?
#
loop_
_entity_poly.entity_id
_entity_poly.type
_entity_poly.pdbx_seq_one_letter_code
_entity_poly.pdbx_strand_id
1 'polypeptide(L)'
;MIKKIVLPTILGILAFGFWISPNFKEIAAGVAIFLFGMLFLEDGFRAFTGGALEKILAKTTDSLWKSISFGVITTTIMQSSSLVSVITISFLSAGLVGLAAGIGIIFGANLGTTTGAWLIA
;
A
#
# COMPACT_ATOMS: atom_id res chain seq x y z
N MET A 1 -26.35 2.17 25.11
CA MET A 1 -27.46 2.65 24.24
C MET A 1 -26.99 3.60 23.12
N ILE A 2 -25.98 4.45 23.33
CA ILE A 2 -25.44 5.39 22.33
C ILE A 2 -24.96 4.72 21.03
N LYS A 3 -24.24 3.59 21.09
CA LYS A 3 -23.75 2.88 19.89
C LYS A 3 -24.85 2.39 18.92
N LYS A 4 -26.07 2.15 19.41
CA LYS A 4 -27.20 1.69 18.57
C LYS A 4 -27.81 2.81 17.73
N ILE A 5 -27.67 4.07 18.14
CA ILE A 5 -28.21 5.24 17.43
C ILE A 5 -27.15 5.84 16.50
N VAL A 6 -25.88 5.87 16.94
CA VAL A 6 -24.77 6.48 16.19
C VAL A 6 -24.50 5.79 14.86
N LEU A 7 -24.51 4.44 14.82
CA LEU A 7 -24.25 3.70 13.59
C LEU A 7 -25.26 4.01 12.46
N PRO A 8 -26.58 3.93 12.68
CA PRO A 8 -27.55 4.28 11.63
C PRO A 8 -27.52 5.76 11.26
N THR A 9 -27.15 6.68 12.17
CA THR A 9 -26.99 8.11 11.79
C THR A 9 -25.79 8.30 10.86
N ILE A 10 -24.65 7.67 11.16
CA ILE A 10 -23.46 7.72 10.29
C ILE A 10 -23.78 7.15 8.90
N LEU A 11 -24.44 6.00 8.85
CA LEU A 11 -24.84 5.38 7.58
C LEU A 11 -25.81 6.25 6.79
N GLY A 12 -26.77 6.90 7.46
CA GLY A 12 -27.70 7.84 6.81
C GLY A 12 -27.00 9.05 6.23
N ILE A 13 -26.05 9.65 6.96
CA ILE A 13 -25.24 10.79 6.48
C ILE A 13 -24.38 10.37 5.28
N LEU A 14 -23.75 9.20 5.34
CA LEU A 14 -22.95 8.68 4.22
C LEU A 14 -23.83 8.43 2.99
N ALA A 15 -24.98 7.77 3.14
CA ALA A 15 -25.91 7.52 2.04
C ALA A 15 -26.40 8.83 1.40
N PHE A 16 -26.68 9.86 2.21
CA PHE A 16 -27.04 11.18 1.74
C PHE A 16 -25.89 11.88 0.99
N GLY A 17 -24.66 11.79 1.49
CA GLY A 17 -23.46 12.29 0.82
C GLY A 17 -23.21 11.61 -0.53
N PHE A 18 -23.38 10.28 -0.58
CA PHE A 18 -23.38 9.50 -1.81
C PHE A 18 -24.48 9.96 -2.77
N TRP A 19 -25.68 10.25 -2.30
CA TRP A 19 -26.78 10.68 -3.17
C TRP A 19 -26.51 12.03 -3.82
N ILE A 20 -26.01 13.00 -3.05
CA ILE A 20 -25.84 14.40 -3.49
C ILE A 20 -24.69 14.57 -4.48
N SER A 21 -23.56 13.89 -4.26
CA SER A 21 -22.32 14.22 -4.95
C SER A 21 -21.87 13.11 -5.90
N PRO A 22 -21.94 13.32 -7.23
CA PRO A 22 -21.43 12.36 -8.21
C PRO A 22 -19.95 12.01 -8.00
N ASN A 23 -19.12 13.01 -7.69
CA ASN A 23 -17.69 12.84 -7.42
C ASN A 23 -17.42 11.88 -6.25
N PHE A 24 -18.26 11.89 -5.21
CA PHE A 24 -18.09 10.98 -4.07
C PHE A 24 -18.40 9.54 -4.45
N LYS A 25 -19.39 9.31 -5.33
CA LYS A 25 -19.65 7.98 -5.90
C LYS A 25 -18.45 7.49 -6.70
N GLU A 26 -17.89 8.34 -7.55
CA GLU A 26 -16.73 7.99 -8.39
C GLU A 26 -15.49 7.66 -7.56
N ILE A 27 -15.15 8.50 -6.57
CA ILE A 27 -14.02 8.24 -5.67
C ILE A 27 -14.23 6.95 -4.90
N ALA A 28 -15.41 6.73 -4.33
CA ALA A 28 -15.71 5.51 -3.59
C ALA A 28 -15.66 4.26 -4.47
N ALA A 29 -16.16 4.33 -5.70
CA ALA A 29 -16.05 3.23 -6.66
C ALA A 29 -14.59 2.95 -7.02
N GLY A 30 -13.79 4.00 -7.27
CA GLY A 30 -12.35 3.88 -7.51
C GLY A 30 -11.61 3.26 -6.34
N VAL A 31 -11.89 3.71 -5.11
CA VAL A 31 -11.32 3.12 -3.88
C VAL A 31 -11.75 1.66 -3.73
N ALA A 32 -13.02 1.32 -3.99
CA ALA A 32 -13.49 -0.05 -3.92
C ALA A 32 -12.74 -0.97 -4.90
N ILE A 33 -12.57 -0.54 -6.16
CA ILE A 33 -11.80 -1.29 -7.17
C ILE A 33 -10.33 -1.40 -6.77
N PHE A 34 -9.75 -0.33 -6.23
CA PHE A 34 -8.36 -0.32 -5.77
C PHE A 34 -8.13 -1.28 -4.60
N LEU A 35 -8.99 -1.24 -3.57
CA LEU A 35 -8.95 -2.16 -2.44
C LEU A 35 -9.13 -3.61 -2.90
N PHE A 36 -10.06 -3.84 -3.83
CA PHE A 36 -10.24 -5.16 -4.45
C PHE A 36 -8.96 -5.62 -5.14
N GLY A 37 -8.33 -4.79 -5.97
CA GLY A 37 -7.04 -5.08 -6.58
C GLY A 37 -5.94 -5.42 -5.57
N MET A 38 -5.88 -4.72 -4.44
CA MET A 38 -4.93 -5.03 -3.36
C MET A 38 -5.18 -6.40 -2.72
N LEU A 39 -6.43 -6.83 -2.58
CA LEU A 39 -6.75 -8.18 -2.08
C LEU A 39 -6.22 -9.26 -3.04
N PHE A 40 -6.40 -9.08 -4.35
CA PHE A 40 -5.85 -10.02 -5.34
C PHE A 40 -4.33 -10.04 -5.34
N LEU A 41 -3.68 -8.89 -5.12
CA LEU A 41 -2.22 -8.83 -4.96
C LEU A 41 -1.78 -9.60 -3.71
N GLU A 42 -2.47 -9.42 -2.58
CA GLU A 42 -2.20 -10.18 -1.36
C GLU A 42 -2.30 -11.70 -1.60
N ASP A 43 -3.40 -12.16 -2.20
CA ASP A 43 -3.62 -13.58 -2.51
C ASP A 43 -2.56 -14.12 -3.49
N GLY A 44 -2.25 -13.35 -4.53
CA GLY A 44 -1.21 -13.68 -5.49
C GLY A 44 0.17 -13.79 -4.83
N PHE A 45 0.50 -12.90 -3.90
CA PHE A 45 1.76 -12.94 -3.17
C PHE A 45 1.82 -14.04 -2.11
N ARG A 46 0.68 -14.38 -1.48
CA ARG A 46 0.60 -15.53 -0.58
C ARG A 46 1.00 -16.84 -1.27
N ALA A 47 0.71 -16.99 -2.56
CA ALA A 47 1.15 -18.16 -3.33
C ALA A 47 2.69 -18.29 -3.45
N PHE A 48 3.44 -17.22 -3.20
CA PHE A 48 4.91 -17.22 -3.21
C PHE A 48 5.55 -17.41 -1.82
N THR A 49 4.75 -17.56 -0.77
CA THR A 49 5.25 -17.86 0.58
C THR A 49 5.98 -19.20 0.62
N GLY A 50 7.06 -19.29 1.39
CA GLY A 50 8.02 -20.40 1.42
C GLY A 50 8.91 -20.54 0.18
N GLY A 51 8.67 -19.72 -0.85
CA GLY A 51 9.33 -19.80 -2.16
C GLY A 51 10.61 -18.97 -2.29
N ALA A 52 11.06 -18.80 -3.53
CA ALA A 52 12.24 -18.00 -3.85
C ALA A 52 12.03 -16.51 -3.56
N LEU A 53 10.82 -15.98 -3.82
CA LEU A 53 10.51 -14.57 -3.59
C LEU A 53 10.65 -14.18 -2.11
N GLU A 54 10.09 -14.98 -1.20
CA GLU A 54 10.21 -14.74 0.23
C GLU A 54 11.67 -14.71 0.69
N LYS A 55 12.50 -15.64 0.21
CA LYS A 55 13.93 -15.69 0.53
C LYS A 55 14.69 -14.46 0.02
N ILE A 56 14.37 -14.00 -1.20
CA ILE A 56 14.98 -12.79 -1.78
C ILE A 56 14.58 -11.57 -0.97
N LEU A 57 13.29 -11.42 -0.64
CA LEU A 57 12.79 -10.32 0.17
C LEU A 57 13.46 -10.34 1.55
N ALA A 58 13.43 -11.47 2.25
CA ALA A 58 14.06 -11.63 3.56
C ALA A 58 15.55 -11.23 3.54
N LYS A 59 16.31 -11.62 2.52
CA LYS A 59 17.75 -11.28 2.39
C LYS A 59 18.00 -9.80 2.04
N THR A 60 17.05 -9.17 1.35
CA THR A 60 17.15 -7.79 0.88
C THR A 60 16.56 -6.81 1.90
N THR A 61 15.79 -7.30 2.87
CA THR A 61 15.12 -6.50 3.89
C THR A 61 15.46 -6.96 5.32
N ASP A 62 16.57 -7.65 5.52
CA ASP A 62 17.06 -8.15 6.83
C ASP A 62 17.60 -7.04 7.73
N SER A 63 17.86 -5.84 7.19
CA SER A 63 18.24 -4.67 7.98
C SER A 63 17.47 -3.42 7.55
N LEU A 64 17.37 -2.44 8.45
CA LEU A 64 16.67 -1.18 8.19
C LEU A 64 17.28 -0.43 6.99
N TRP A 65 18.62 -0.35 6.94
CA TRP A 65 19.32 0.31 5.84
C TRP A 65 19.06 -0.35 4.50
N LYS A 66 19.11 -1.69 4.44
CA LYS A 66 18.81 -2.42 3.20
C LYS A 66 17.35 -2.27 2.78
N SER A 67 16.42 -2.26 3.74
CA SER A 67 15.00 -2.01 3.47
C SER A 67 14.77 -0.61 2.88
N ILE A 68 15.43 0.41 3.42
CA ILE A 68 15.40 1.78 2.88
C ILE A 68 16.00 1.82 1.48
N SER A 69 17.20 1.24 1.28
CA SER A 69 17.83 1.21 -0.05
C SER A 69 16.97 0.46 -1.08
N PHE A 70 16.31 -0.63 -0.68
CA PHE A 70 15.36 -1.33 -1.53
C PHE A 70 14.21 -0.41 -1.93
N GLY A 71 13.58 0.29 -0.98
CA GLY A 71 12.52 1.26 -1.26
C GLY A 71 12.96 2.37 -2.22
N VAL A 72 14.17 2.92 -2.04
CA VAL A 72 14.75 3.94 -2.94
C VAL A 72 14.89 3.38 -4.35
N ILE A 73 15.57 2.25 -4.51
CA ILE A 73 15.88 1.66 -5.81
C ILE A 73 14.58 1.27 -6.53
N THR A 74 13.69 0.54 -5.85
CA THR A 74 12.42 0.12 -6.42
C THR A 74 11.59 1.34 -6.84
N THR A 75 11.54 2.39 -6.02
CA THR A 75 10.77 3.59 -6.38
C THR A 75 11.40 4.37 -7.51
N THR A 76 12.72 4.47 -7.59
CA THR A 76 13.39 5.09 -8.73
C THR A 76 13.08 4.34 -10.03
N ILE A 77 13.04 3.00 -10.00
CA ILE A 77 12.70 2.17 -11.15
C ILE A 77 11.21 2.33 -11.52
N MET A 78 10.33 2.24 -10.53
CA MET A 78 8.88 2.29 -10.74
C MET A 78 8.33 3.71 -10.93
N GLN A 79 9.13 4.73 -10.60
CA GLN A 79 8.78 6.15 -10.58
C GLN A 79 7.52 6.51 -9.76
N SER A 80 7.08 5.61 -8.88
CA SER A 80 5.84 5.77 -8.12
C SER A 80 5.99 5.20 -6.71
N SER A 81 6.15 6.10 -5.73
CA SER A 81 6.21 5.70 -4.31
C SER A 81 4.87 5.17 -3.80
N SER A 82 3.75 5.62 -4.37
CA SER A 82 2.42 5.12 -4.01
C SER A 82 2.24 3.66 -4.43
N LEU A 83 2.69 3.29 -5.62
CA LEU A 83 2.66 1.91 -6.09
C LEU A 83 3.57 1.02 -5.24
N VAL A 84 4.80 1.46 -4.96
CA VAL A 84 5.72 0.72 -4.07
C VAL A 84 5.14 0.53 -2.67
N SER A 85 4.44 1.54 -2.14
CA SER A 85 3.75 1.44 -0.85
C SER A 85 2.64 0.38 -0.87
N VAL A 86 1.84 0.33 -1.94
CA VAL A 86 0.77 -0.67 -2.11
C VAL A 86 1.31 -2.09 -2.16
N ILE A 87 2.36 -2.31 -2.95
CA ILE A 87 3.03 -3.62 -3.04
C ILE A 87 3.60 -4.00 -1.67
N THR A 88 4.23 -3.05 -0.97
CA THR A 88 4.81 -3.29 0.36
C THR A 88 3.72 -3.69 1.37
N ILE A 89 2.58 -3.01 1.36
CA ILE A 89 1.42 -3.38 2.19
C ILE A 89 0.94 -4.79 1.83
N SER A 90 0.89 -5.13 0.53
CA SER A 90 0.48 -6.47 0.08
C SER A 90 1.47 -7.55 0.54
N PHE A 91 2.78 -7.28 0.52
CA PHE A 91 3.80 -8.18 1.07
C PHE A 91 3.70 -8.36 2.58
N LEU A 92 3.39 -7.28 3.31
CA LEU A 92 3.13 -7.32 4.75
C LEU A 92 1.91 -8.19 5.06
N SER A 93 0.79 -7.97 4.36
CA SER A 93 -0.44 -8.75 4.54
C SER A 93 -0.26 -10.22 4.16
N ALA A 94 0.52 -10.50 3.12
CA ALA A 94 0.88 -11.86 2.72
C ALA A 94 1.92 -12.53 3.64
N GLY A 95 2.51 -11.81 4.59
CA GLY A 95 3.53 -12.33 5.52
C GLY A 95 4.93 -12.49 4.94
N LEU A 96 5.19 -11.98 3.74
CA LEU A 96 6.49 -12.09 3.06
C LEU A 96 7.57 -11.16 3.64
N VAL A 97 7.14 -10.05 4.27
CA VAL A 97 8.02 -9.04 4.86
C VAL A 97 7.48 -8.70 6.25
N GLY A 98 8.36 -8.39 7.20
CA GLY A 98 7.98 -7.94 8.54
C GLY A 98 7.69 -6.43 8.60
N LEU A 99 6.94 -5.98 9.62
CA LEU A 99 6.54 -4.58 9.76
C LEU A 99 7.73 -3.59 9.73
N ALA A 100 8.81 -3.90 10.44
CA ALA A 100 9.99 -3.03 10.50
C ALA A 100 10.65 -2.84 9.12
N ALA A 101 10.75 -3.92 8.35
CA ALA A 101 11.23 -3.90 6.97
C ALA A 101 10.26 -3.10 6.06
N GLY A 102 8.96 -3.36 6.16
CA GLY A 102 7.95 -2.62 5.39
C GLY A 102 7.99 -1.10 5.64
N ILE A 103 8.15 -0.68 6.90
CA ILE A 103 8.34 0.74 7.25
C ILE A 103 9.61 1.28 6.58
N GLY A 104 10.72 0.55 6.65
CA GLY A 104 11.97 0.93 5.98
C GLY A 104 11.80 1.12 4.47
N ILE A 105 11.09 0.21 3.81
CA ILE A 105 10.80 0.29 2.36
C ILE A 105 9.97 1.54 2.06
N ILE A 106 8.94 1.85 2.84
CA ILE A 106 8.10 3.04 2.64
C ILE A 106 8.92 4.33 2.79
N PHE A 107 9.78 4.41 3.81
CA PHE A 107 10.69 5.54 3.95
C PHE A 107 11.65 5.67 2.76
N GLY A 108 12.23 4.56 2.33
CA GLY A 108 13.06 4.51 1.12
C GLY A 108 12.29 4.95 -0.13
N ALA A 109 11.04 4.56 -0.26
CA ALA A 109 10.22 4.91 -1.42
C ALA A 109 10.00 6.41 -1.54
N ASN A 110 9.69 7.08 -0.42
CA ASN A 110 9.56 8.54 -0.38
C ASN A 110 10.87 9.25 -0.74
N LEU A 111 12.01 8.69 -0.35
CA LEU A 111 13.32 9.21 -0.76
C LEU A 111 13.58 8.98 -2.26
N GLY A 112 13.23 7.82 -2.81
CA GLY A 112 13.44 7.50 -4.23
C GLY A 112 12.70 8.45 -5.19
N THR A 113 11.48 8.89 -4.83
CA THR A 113 10.77 9.92 -5.62
C THR A 113 11.52 11.24 -5.73
N THR A 114 12.37 11.59 -4.74
CA THR A 114 13.18 12.82 -4.78
C THR A 114 14.39 12.68 -5.71
N THR A 115 14.93 11.46 -5.87
CA THR A 115 16.09 11.21 -6.73
C THR A 115 15.74 11.46 -8.20
N GLY A 116 14.55 11.04 -8.65
CA GLY A 116 14.08 11.33 -10.01
C GLY A 116 13.89 12.83 -10.28
N ALA A 117 13.43 13.60 -9.29
CA ALA A 117 13.24 15.04 -9.41
C ALA A 117 14.56 15.82 -9.54
N TRP A 118 15.63 15.38 -8.87
CA TRP A 118 16.96 16.00 -8.94
C TRP A 118 17.77 15.57 -10.17
N LEU A 119 17.47 14.43 -10.78
CA LEU A 119 18.19 13.95 -11.98
C LEU A 119 17.69 14.60 -13.28
N ILE A 120 16.47 15.15 -13.23
CA ILE A 120 15.82 15.88 -14.33
C ILE A 120 16.06 17.40 -14.22
N ALA A 121 16.29 17.90 -13.01
CA ALA A 121 16.66 19.30 -12.72
C ALA A 121 18.13 19.58 -13.09
#